data_AF-A0A484C3C5-F1
#
_entry.id   AF-A0A484C3C5-F1
#
_cell.length_a   1.000
_cell.length_b   1.000
_cell.length_c   1.000
_cell.angle_alpha   90.00
_cell.angle_beta   90.00
_cell.angle_gamma   90.00
#
_symmetry.space_group_name_H-M   'P 1'
#
loop_
_entity.id
_entity.type
_entity.pdbx_description
1 polymer ?
#
loop_
_entity_poly.entity_id
_entity_poly.type
_entity_poly.pdbx_seq_one_letter_code
_entity_poly.pdbx_strand_id
1 'polypeptide(L)'
;MSGNPFDSTEEEPSASSEEILEGFLCPICRADLKSIDFLTEHFARQHAEEQDALKSVFKDIFTKAKKKILNNFDDERIRVPPAASPAASASNAASNNGTSAKPSSGRAQLNLYQNMSKQTAGAERSHFDYFQTVRNPRLERYASETNKLIIRLHRLLKDLPTDAVQRKQHEQQTVPWLDGSSVKLCPSCAKSFHIARRQHHCRLCGGIMCNDCSRFLQLENALHLASLSSTRGEPLQQLQHPDYRAIRLCQHCLWLLDTRQDMHESRTCRPLLVQVYEEIRQLQKQVTPDLEMYLKIVNSLHEGESIFTLADASALRGKIGQVAEKMDLRSKRILTIHSEPGSREEALKKAIRLSCIQAIKERMLSLPPLPDEGYIRQIQERKRIETEQRILTEQRMAMEAHERKGLTVQAGVAPESRSFAQGSDLQSLNNWSAPQASTTVTMVDDPLIEQINIIKGYIKQAREDLNFDVVETLELNLRELQREVYERQRQSSNSARTAQSDS
;
A
#
# COMPACT_ATOMS: atom_id res chain seq x y z
N MET A 1 -28.93 47.96 -12.88
CA MET A 1 -27.95 48.93 -12.34
C MET A 1 -28.25 49.17 -10.87
N SER A 2 -27.35 48.73 -9.99
CA SER A 2 -27.18 49.24 -8.62
C SER A 2 -25.85 48.66 -8.14
N GLY A 3 -24.81 49.51 -8.11
CA GLY A 3 -23.42 49.08 -7.94
C GLY A 3 -23.08 48.62 -6.52
N ASN A 4 -21.99 47.86 -6.41
CA ASN A 4 -21.39 47.45 -5.15
C ASN A 4 -20.68 48.66 -4.50
N PRO A 5 -21.01 49.09 -3.27
CA PRO A 5 -20.56 50.38 -2.71
C PRO A 5 -19.15 50.35 -2.10
N PHE A 6 -18.26 49.47 -2.57
CA PHE A 6 -16.90 49.28 -2.04
C PHE A 6 -15.81 49.32 -3.11
N ASP A 7 -16.12 49.86 -4.30
CA ASP A 7 -15.14 50.04 -5.38
C ASP A 7 -14.74 51.51 -5.46
N SER A 8 -13.47 51.80 -5.14
CA SER A 8 -12.84 53.12 -5.29
C SER A 8 -11.32 52.94 -5.40
N THR A 9 -10.76 53.36 -6.53
CA THR A 9 -9.37 53.16 -6.96
C THR A 9 -8.50 54.42 -6.79
N GLU A 10 -7.17 54.20 -6.64
CA GLU A 10 -6.04 55.15 -6.91
C GLU A 10 -5.95 56.42 -6.01
N GLU A 11 -4.81 57.02 -5.59
CA GLU A 11 -3.32 56.86 -5.67
C GLU A 11 -2.67 57.75 -4.53
N GLU A 12 -1.44 57.65 -4.02
CA GLU A 12 -0.41 56.58 -3.99
C GLU A 12 0.42 56.57 -2.63
N PRO A 13 1.64 57.13 -2.42
CA PRO A 13 2.67 56.33 -1.71
C PRO A 13 3.18 56.84 -0.34
N SER A 14 3.55 55.92 0.54
CA SER A 14 4.92 55.83 1.13
C SER A 14 5.05 54.74 2.22
N ALA A 15 6.31 54.36 2.48
CA ALA A 15 6.79 53.38 3.47
C ALA A 15 6.58 51.90 3.10
N SER A 16 7.70 51.23 2.83
CA SER A 16 7.83 49.82 2.46
C SER A 16 7.20 48.87 3.48
N SER A 17 5.96 48.46 3.25
CA SER A 17 5.43 47.20 3.79
C SER A 17 6.03 46.05 3.00
N GLU A 18 6.62 45.05 3.68
CA GLU A 18 6.81 43.74 3.07
C GLU A 18 5.41 43.18 2.75
N GLU A 19 5.03 43.25 1.49
CA GLU A 19 3.74 42.76 1.02
C GLU A 19 3.65 41.25 1.30
N ILE A 20 2.65 40.85 2.08
CA ILE A 20 2.45 39.43 2.40
C ILE A 20 1.93 38.77 1.14
N LEU A 21 2.85 38.17 0.37
CA LEU A 21 2.49 37.35 -0.78
C LEU A 21 1.68 36.14 -0.28
N GLU A 22 0.39 36.12 -0.57
CA GLU A 22 -0.55 35.02 -0.29
C GLU A 22 -1.02 34.43 -1.63
N GLY A 23 -0.94 33.10 -1.81
CA GLY A 23 -1.37 32.45 -3.05
C GLY A 23 -0.67 31.12 -3.35
N PHE A 24 -0.75 30.67 -4.60
CA PHE A 24 -0.04 29.49 -5.09
C PHE A 24 1.37 29.88 -5.55
N LEU A 25 2.19 30.26 -4.57
CA LEU A 25 3.54 30.76 -4.82
C LEU A 25 4.54 29.62 -5.04
N CYS A 26 5.44 29.78 -6.00
CA CYS A 26 6.60 28.90 -6.13
C CYS A 26 7.54 29.09 -4.92
N PRO A 27 7.91 28.03 -4.17
CA PRO A 27 8.74 28.17 -2.98
C PRO A 27 10.21 28.54 -3.28
N ILE A 28 10.65 28.45 -4.54
CA ILE A 28 12.01 28.75 -4.98
C ILE A 28 12.07 30.19 -5.53
N CYS A 29 11.34 30.47 -6.62
CA CYS A 29 11.38 31.77 -7.30
C CYS A 29 10.33 32.80 -6.81
N ARG A 30 9.42 32.41 -5.90
CA ARG A 30 8.32 33.23 -5.34
C ARG A 30 7.28 33.76 -6.34
N ALA A 31 7.27 33.28 -7.59
CA ALA A 31 6.23 33.61 -8.56
C ALA A 31 4.84 33.15 -8.08
N ASP A 32 3.83 34.03 -8.15
CA ASP A 32 2.42 33.64 -7.93
C ASP A 32 1.85 33.02 -9.20
N LEU A 33 1.34 31.79 -9.06
CA LEU A 33 0.86 30.97 -10.15
C LEU A 33 -0.64 30.70 -10.06
N LYS A 34 -1.32 31.28 -9.06
CA LYS A 34 -2.79 31.38 -8.91
C LYS A 34 -3.58 30.07 -8.83
N SER A 35 -3.02 28.92 -9.22
CA SER A 35 -3.59 27.59 -9.04
C SER A 35 -2.50 26.54 -8.76
N ILE A 36 -2.94 25.39 -8.22
CA ILE A 36 -2.04 24.26 -7.95
C ILE A 36 -1.51 23.59 -9.22
N ASP A 37 -2.26 23.63 -10.31
CA ASP A 37 -1.88 23.02 -11.59
C ASP A 37 -0.74 23.81 -12.25
N PHE A 38 -0.88 25.15 -12.30
CA PHE A 38 0.18 26.03 -12.80
C PHE A 38 1.42 26.01 -11.90
N LEU A 39 1.25 25.93 -10.58
CA LEU A 39 2.36 25.72 -9.64
C LEU A 39 3.10 24.40 -9.91
N THR A 40 2.37 23.32 -10.20
CA THR A 40 2.94 22.01 -10.50
C THR A 40 3.69 22.01 -11.84
N GLU A 41 3.12 22.59 -12.89
CA GLU A 41 3.74 22.66 -14.22
C GLU A 41 4.95 23.61 -14.27
N HIS A 42 4.87 24.75 -13.57
CA HIS A 42 6.00 25.66 -13.39
C HIS A 42 7.16 24.97 -12.65
N PHE A 43 6.89 24.30 -11.53
CA PHE A 43 7.94 23.60 -10.77
C PHE A 43 8.59 22.50 -11.61
N ALA A 44 7.80 21.74 -12.37
CA ALA A 44 8.30 20.69 -13.26
C ALA A 44 9.16 21.23 -14.42
N ARG A 45 8.93 22.46 -14.89
CA ARG A 45 9.69 23.08 -16.00
C ARG A 45 10.86 23.94 -15.57
N GLN A 46 10.72 24.75 -14.51
CA GLN A 46 11.71 25.77 -14.12
C GLN A 46 12.63 25.32 -12.97
N HIS A 47 12.27 24.27 -12.24
CA HIS A 47 13.03 23.74 -11.10
C HIS A 47 13.30 22.23 -11.23
N ALA A 48 13.48 21.76 -12.47
CA ALA A 48 13.67 20.35 -12.80
C ALA A 48 14.95 19.73 -12.18
N GLU A 49 15.99 20.54 -11.97
CA GLU A 49 17.28 20.09 -11.43
C GLU A 49 17.30 19.99 -9.88
N GLU A 50 16.39 20.69 -9.19
CA GLU A 50 16.28 20.64 -7.72
C GLU A 50 15.35 19.51 -7.21
N GLN A 51 14.89 18.64 -8.10
CA GLN A 51 13.87 17.63 -7.82
C GLN A 51 14.19 16.68 -6.67
N ASP A 52 15.45 16.28 -6.48
CA ASP A 52 15.77 15.14 -5.59
C ASP A 52 15.70 15.49 -4.09
N ALA A 53 15.94 16.75 -3.72
CA ALA A 53 15.77 17.21 -2.32
C ALA A 53 14.29 17.33 -1.90
N LEU A 54 13.38 17.54 -2.86
CA LEU A 54 11.95 17.80 -2.61
C LEU A 54 11.03 16.63 -2.99
N LYS A 55 11.53 15.63 -3.73
CA LYS A 55 10.84 14.36 -3.98
C LYS A 55 10.39 13.68 -2.68
N SER A 56 11.11 13.78 -1.56
CA SER A 56 10.68 13.21 -0.28
C SER A 56 9.42 13.89 0.28
N VAL A 57 9.45 15.23 0.40
CA VAL A 57 8.37 16.07 0.94
C VAL A 57 7.09 15.94 0.11
N PHE A 58 7.24 15.97 -1.22
CA PHE A 58 6.10 15.91 -2.13
C PHE A 58 5.58 14.48 -2.34
N LYS A 59 6.41 13.43 -2.34
CA LYS A 59 5.94 12.04 -2.52
C LYS A 59 4.93 11.61 -1.44
N ASP A 60 5.03 12.09 -0.21
CA ASP A 60 4.05 11.78 0.85
C ASP A 60 2.70 12.52 0.68
N ILE A 61 2.70 13.68 0.03
CA ILE A 61 1.49 14.44 -0.30
C ILE A 61 0.85 13.87 -1.57
N PHE A 62 1.63 13.71 -2.64
CA PHE A 62 1.17 13.24 -3.94
C PHE A 62 0.80 11.75 -3.98
N THR A 63 1.48 10.85 -3.25
CA THR A 63 1.07 9.42 -3.25
C THR A 63 -0.28 9.21 -2.57
N LYS A 64 -0.63 10.02 -1.56
CA LYS A 64 -1.95 9.99 -0.90
C LYS A 64 -3.04 10.59 -1.77
N ALA A 65 -2.77 11.66 -2.51
CA ALA A 65 -3.73 12.20 -3.49
C ALA A 65 -3.96 11.22 -4.66
N LYS A 66 -2.87 10.75 -5.29
CA LYS A 66 -2.96 9.93 -6.50
C LYS A 66 -3.52 8.52 -6.26
N LYS A 67 -3.17 7.84 -5.14
CA LYS A 67 -3.77 6.53 -4.81
C LYS A 67 -5.27 6.62 -4.53
N LYS A 68 -5.77 7.73 -3.98
CA LYS A 68 -7.19 7.88 -3.65
C LYS A 68 -8.07 8.18 -4.86
N ILE A 69 -7.46 8.70 -5.93
CA ILE A 69 -8.13 8.91 -7.23
C ILE A 69 -8.05 7.63 -8.07
N LEU A 70 -6.88 6.98 -8.16
CA LEU A 70 -6.70 5.82 -9.04
C LEU A 70 -7.44 4.56 -8.55
N ASN A 71 -7.37 4.23 -7.25
CA ASN A 71 -8.00 3.03 -6.70
C ASN A 71 -9.54 3.04 -6.76
N ASN A 72 -10.17 4.19 -7.02
CA ASN A 72 -11.62 4.29 -7.16
C ASN A 72 -12.13 3.95 -8.58
N PHE A 73 -11.24 3.70 -9.56
CA PHE A 73 -11.64 3.40 -10.94
C PHE A 73 -11.42 1.93 -11.38
N ASP A 74 -10.57 1.16 -10.68
CA ASP A 74 -10.19 -0.19 -11.12
C ASP A 74 -11.03 -1.34 -10.52
N ASP A 75 -11.75 -1.14 -9.41
CA ASP A 75 -12.54 -2.20 -8.74
C ASP A 75 -13.87 -2.55 -9.46
N GLU A 76 -14.26 -1.79 -10.49
CA GLU A 76 -15.55 -1.91 -11.22
C GLU A 76 -15.43 -2.63 -12.59
N ARG A 77 -14.32 -3.31 -12.89
CA ARG A 77 -14.09 -3.94 -14.22
C ARG A 77 -13.50 -5.35 -14.22
N ILE A 78 -14.21 -6.34 -13.65
CA ILE A 78 -13.96 -7.77 -13.94
C ILE A 78 -15.21 -8.51 -14.44
N ARG A 79 -15.29 -8.61 -15.77
CA ARG A 79 -15.77 -9.72 -16.62
C ARG A 79 -17.04 -10.51 -16.23
N VAL A 80 -18.08 -10.35 -17.06
CA VAL A 80 -19.08 -11.39 -17.38
C VAL A 80 -19.28 -11.44 -18.92
N PRO A 81 -19.28 -12.62 -19.58
CA PRO A 81 -19.42 -12.73 -21.04
C PRO A 81 -20.88 -12.62 -21.51
N PRO A 82 -21.13 -12.29 -22.80
CA PRO A 82 -22.48 -12.08 -23.32
C PRO A 82 -23.18 -13.40 -23.69
N ALA A 83 -24.46 -13.53 -23.33
CA ALA A 83 -25.34 -14.59 -23.79
C ALA A 83 -26.72 -14.02 -24.17
N ALA A 84 -27.23 -14.47 -25.31
CA ALA A 84 -28.36 -13.92 -26.05
C ALA A 84 -29.73 -13.92 -25.34
N SER A 85 -30.57 -12.94 -25.69
CA SER A 85 -32.04 -13.01 -25.61
C SER A 85 -32.59 -14.08 -26.57
N PRO A 86 -33.80 -14.63 -26.37
CA PRO A 86 -35.02 -13.88 -26.76
C PRO A 86 -36.27 -14.06 -25.87
N ALA A 87 -37.25 -13.16 -26.13
CA ALA A 87 -38.71 -13.16 -25.91
C ALA A 87 -39.40 -14.39 -25.23
N ALA A 88 -40.51 -14.24 -24.48
CA ALA A 88 -41.74 -13.52 -24.86
C ALA A 88 -42.78 -13.39 -23.71
N SER A 89 -43.73 -12.44 -23.88
CA SER A 89 -45.18 -12.47 -23.52
C SER A 89 -45.63 -12.98 -22.13
N ALA A 90 -46.22 -12.14 -21.25
CA ALA A 90 -47.67 -11.80 -21.18
C ALA A 90 -48.59 -12.97 -20.73
N SER A 91 -49.66 -12.83 -19.94
CA SER A 91 -50.27 -11.70 -19.18
C SER A 91 -51.47 -12.25 -18.36
N ASN A 92 -51.84 -11.62 -17.23
CA ASN A 92 -53.12 -11.69 -16.51
C ASN A 92 -53.67 -13.10 -16.10
N ALA A 93 -53.81 -13.46 -14.81
CA ALA A 93 -54.74 -12.94 -13.79
C ALA A 93 -56.24 -13.22 -14.06
N ALA A 94 -56.82 -14.21 -13.35
CA ALA A 94 -58.06 -14.07 -12.54
C ALA A 94 -58.61 -15.40 -11.95
N SER A 95 -58.68 -15.45 -10.62
CA SER A 95 -59.78 -15.96 -9.76
C SER A 95 -60.42 -17.37 -9.91
N ASN A 96 -60.22 -18.15 -8.83
CA ASN A 96 -61.20 -18.97 -8.07
C ASN A 96 -62.05 -20.06 -8.74
N ASN A 97 -61.86 -21.32 -8.29
CA ASN A 97 -62.71 -21.89 -7.23
C ASN A 97 -62.14 -23.21 -6.64
N GLY A 98 -62.67 -23.68 -5.49
CA GLY A 98 -62.72 -25.13 -5.19
C GLY A 98 -61.74 -25.72 -4.17
N THR A 99 -62.01 -25.47 -2.88
CA THR A 99 -62.06 -26.50 -1.80
C THR A 99 -61.06 -27.69 -1.77
N SER A 100 -60.17 -27.63 -0.76
CA SER A 100 -59.83 -28.71 0.18
C SER A 100 -59.27 -30.06 -0.33
N ALA A 101 -57.93 -30.17 -0.26
CA ALA A 101 -57.27 -31.37 0.27
C ALA A 101 -55.96 -30.97 0.99
N LYS A 102 -55.82 -31.32 2.28
CA LYS A 102 -54.50 -31.46 2.92
C LYS A 102 -54.12 -32.93 2.87
N PRO A 103 -52.87 -33.24 2.53
CA PRO A 103 -52.10 -34.00 3.51
C PRO A 103 -50.74 -33.37 3.83
N SER A 104 -50.28 -33.72 5.02
CA SER A 104 -48.97 -33.48 5.62
C SER A 104 -47.77 -33.41 4.66
N SER A 105 -46.95 -32.35 4.82
CA SER A 105 -45.50 -32.44 4.64
C SER A 105 -44.77 -31.38 5.43
N GLY A 106 -44.10 -31.79 6.52
CA GLY A 106 -43.10 -31.00 7.25
C GLY A 106 -41.80 -30.86 6.46
N ARG A 107 -41.90 -30.43 5.19
CA ARG A 107 -40.81 -30.33 4.21
C ARG A 107 -40.82 -29.04 3.39
N ALA A 108 -41.86 -28.21 3.50
CA ALA A 108 -41.99 -26.97 2.73
C ALA A 108 -41.13 -25.80 3.25
N GLN A 109 -40.54 -25.91 4.44
CA GLN A 109 -39.88 -24.79 5.12
C GLN A 109 -38.39 -24.59 4.74
N LEU A 110 -37.82 -25.45 3.89
CA LEU A 110 -36.41 -25.38 3.47
C LEU A 110 -36.17 -24.69 2.12
N ASN A 111 -37.22 -24.36 1.36
CA ASN A 111 -37.11 -23.86 -0.03
C ASN A 111 -37.20 -22.34 -0.20
N LEU A 112 -37.40 -21.58 0.90
CA LEU A 112 -37.50 -20.11 0.84
C LEU A 112 -36.19 -19.42 0.41
N TYR A 113 -35.03 -20.03 0.67
CA TYR A 113 -33.73 -19.51 0.22
C TYR A 113 -33.36 -19.94 -1.21
N GLN A 114 -34.00 -20.99 -1.75
CA GLN A 114 -33.65 -21.55 -3.06
C GLN A 114 -34.36 -20.80 -4.21
N ASN A 115 -35.44 -20.08 -3.90
CA ASN A 115 -36.17 -19.20 -4.82
C ASN A 115 -35.87 -17.70 -4.61
N MET A 116 -34.90 -17.35 -3.76
CA MET A 116 -34.25 -16.03 -3.82
C MET A 116 -33.39 -15.99 -5.08
N SER A 117 -34.03 -15.72 -6.22
CA SER A 117 -33.36 -15.33 -7.46
C SER A 117 -32.31 -14.27 -7.13
N LYS A 118 -31.10 -14.44 -7.68
CA LYS A 118 -29.92 -13.60 -7.41
C LYS A 118 -30.36 -12.14 -7.31
N GLN A 119 -30.38 -11.58 -6.10
CA GLN A 119 -30.82 -10.21 -5.90
C GLN A 119 -29.83 -9.31 -6.63
N THR A 120 -30.28 -8.74 -7.76
CA THR A 120 -29.51 -7.72 -8.47
C THR A 120 -29.24 -6.58 -7.52
N ALA A 121 -28.02 -6.04 -7.53
CA ALA A 121 -27.67 -4.87 -6.73
C ALA A 121 -28.74 -3.77 -6.98
N GLY A 122 -29.23 -3.18 -5.87
CA GLY A 122 -30.16 -2.06 -5.96
C GLY A 122 -29.48 -0.85 -6.60
N ALA A 123 -30.26 0.14 -7.03
CA ALA A 123 -29.70 1.39 -7.52
C ALA A 123 -28.93 2.11 -6.40
N GLU A 124 -27.60 2.13 -6.48
CA GLU A 124 -26.76 2.94 -5.62
C GLU A 124 -26.73 4.40 -6.10
N ARG A 125 -26.70 5.34 -5.15
CA ARG A 125 -26.53 6.76 -5.41
C ARG A 125 -25.59 7.37 -4.38
N SER A 126 -24.39 7.72 -4.82
CA SER A 126 -23.46 8.50 -4.01
C SER A 126 -23.88 9.97 -3.99
N HIS A 127 -23.97 10.55 -2.79
CA HIS A 127 -24.07 12.00 -2.58
C HIS A 127 -22.72 12.60 -2.13
N PHE A 128 -21.63 11.84 -2.25
CA PHE A 128 -20.32 12.22 -1.71
C PHE A 128 -19.73 13.45 -2.41
N ASP A 129 -19.89 13.56 -3.74
CA ASP A 129 -19.38 14.70 -4.51
C ASP A 129 -20.09 16.00 -4.13
N TYR A 130 -21.42 15.96 -3.99
CA TYR A 130 -22.21 17.09 -3.48
C TYR A 130 -21.83 17.46 -2.04
N PHE A 131 -21.58 16.46 -1.18
CA PHE A 131 -21.06 16.71 0.17
C PHE A 131 -19.70 17.40 0.14
N GLN A 132 -18.80 17.02 -0.78
CA GLN A 132 -17.50 17.67 -0.95
C GLN A 132 -17.62 19.12 -1.45
N THR A 133 -18.45 19.40 -2.46
CA THR A 133 -18.59 20.77 -2.98
C THR A 133 -19.14 21.74 -1.94
N VAL A 134 -20.02 21.28 -1.04
CA VAL A 134 -20.52 22.08 0.09
C VAL A 134 -19.52 22.17 1.25
N ARG A 135 -18.74 21.11 1.51
CA ARG A 135 -17.82 21.03 2.67
C ARG A 135 -16.47 21.68 2.43
N ASN A 136 -15.86 21.50 1.26
CA ASN A 136 -14.49 21.92 0.99
C ASN A 136 -14.29 23.44 1.16
N PRO A 137 -15.15 24.33 0.63
CA PRO A 137 -15.00 25.78 0.82
C PRO A 137 -15.14 26.23 2.29
N ARG A 138 -15.89 25.47 3.11
CA ARG A 138 -16.00 25.73 4.55
C ARG A 138 -14.73 25.33 5.28
N LEU A 139 -14.17 24.16 4.97
CA LEU A 139 -12.91 23.68 5.53
C LEU A 139 -11.74 24.57 5.15
N GLU A 140 -11.68 25.02 3.89
CA GLU A 140 -10.62 25.88 3.38
C GLU A 140 -10.60 27.24 4.09
N ARG A 141 -11.79 27.85 4.31
CA ARG A 141 -11.92 29.08 5.10
C ARG A 141 -11.46 28.90 6.56
N TYR A 142 -11.76 27.76 7.19
CA TYR A 142 -11.25 27.48 8.53
C TYR A 142 -9.74 27.22 8.52
N ALA A 143 -9.21 26.54 7.51
CA ALA A 143 -7.79 26.23 7.40
C ALA A 143 -6.94 27.50 7.19
N SER A 144 -7.35 28.42 6.32
CA SER A 144 -6.63 29.68 6.09
C SER A 144 -6.60 30.56 7.34
N GLU A 145 -7.75 30.77 7.99
CA GLU A 145 -7.82 31.55 9.23
C GLU A 145 -7.05 30.89 10.38
N THR A 146 -7.13 29.56 10.53
CA THR A 146 -6.33 28.81 11.51
C THR A 146 -4.83 28.96 11.26
N ASN A 147 -4.38 28.83 10.02
CA ASN A 147 -2.96 28.96 9.67
C ASN A 147 -2.45 30.38 9.97
N LYS A 148 -3.24 31.43 9.70
CA LYS A 148 -2.92 32.81 10.10
C LYS A 148 -2.77 32.95 11.61
N LEU A 149 -3.65 32.32 12.41
CA LEU A 149 -3.53 32.32 13.88
C LEU A 149 -2.28 31.59 14.35
N ILE A 150 -1.93 30.45 13.77
CA ILE A 150 -0.72 29.68 14.12
C ILE A 150 0.56 30.45 13.76
N ILE A 151 0.63 31.11 12.59
CA ILE A 151 1.78 31.94 12.19
C ILE A 151 1.93 33.14 13.15
N ARG A 152 0.82 33.80 13.51
CA ARG A 152 0.83 34.90 14.50
C ARG A 152 1.20 34.41 15.90
N LEU A 153 0.78 33.21 16.29
CA LEU A 153 1.15 32.58 17.56
C LEU A 153 2.66 32.30 17.61
N HIS A 154 3.23 31.76 16.53
CA HIS A 154 4.67 31.58 16.41
C HIS A 154 5.42 32.91 16.48
N ARG A 155 4.99 33.95 15.75
CA ARG A 155 5.60 35.30 15.82
C ARG A 155 5.52 35.92 17.21
N LEU A 156 4.39 35.75 17.90
CA LEU A 156 4.17 36.25 19.26
C LEU A 156 5.08 35.57 20.29
N LEU A 157 5.32 34.27 20.13
CA LEU A 157 6.17 33.48 21.04
C LEU A 157 7.66 33.62 20.73
N LYS A 158 8.02 33.87 19.46
CA LYS A 158 9.40 34.13 19.06
C LYS A 158 9.86 35.45 19.69
N ASP A 159 11.07 35.44 20.26
CA ASP A 159 11.75 36.62 20.82
C ASP A 159 10.91 37.37 21.88
N LEU A 160 10.04 36.66 22.62
CA LEU A 160 9.07 37.23 23.56
C LEU A 160 9.75 38.09 24.66
N PRO A 161 9.46 39.40 24.77
CA PRO A 161 10.13 40.25 25.75
C PRO A 161 9.77 39.93 27.21
N THR A 162 10.76 40.02 28.10
CA THR A 162 10.56 39.89 29.56
C THR A 162 9.84 41.11 30.14
N ASP A 163 10.18 42.31 29.69
CA ASP A 163 9.57 43.57 30.16
C ASP A 163 8.11 43.71 29.70
N ALA A 164 7.25 44.25 30.58
CA ALA A 164 5.82 44.36 30.34
C ALA A 164 5.45 45.41 29.29
N VAL A 165 6.23 46.49 29.16
CA VAL A 165 5.99 47.54 28.17
C VAL A 165 6.43 47.07 26.79
N GLN A 166 7.63 46.51 26.69
CA GLN A 166 8.14 45.88 25.46
C GLN A 166 7.24 44.74 24.99
N ARG A 167 6.75 43.88 25.91
CA ARG A 167 5.80 42.81 25.55
C ARG A 167 4.49 43.36 24.99
N LYS A 168 3.95 44.44 25.54
CA LYS A 168 2.74 45.08 24.99
C LYS A 168 3.01 45.63 23.58
N GLN A 169 4.18 46.21 23.33
CA GLN A 169 4.58 46.68 22.00
C GLN A 169 4.72 45.50 21.02
N HIS A 170 5.37 44.39 21.43
CA HIS A 170 5.49 43.15 20.65
C HIS A 170 4.12 42.52 20.31
N GLU A 171 3.20 42.47 21.28
CA GLU A 171 1.81 42.02 21.07
C GLU A 171 1.07 42.86 20.02
N GLN A 172 1.36 44.17 19.94
CA GLN A 172 0.73 45.11 19.00
C GLN A 172 1.42 45.15 17.63
N GLN A 173 2.74 44.91 17.57
CA GLN A 173 3.50 44.75 16.33
C GLN A 173 3.16 43.42 15.63
N THR A 174 2.90 42.36 16.40
CA THR A 174 2.54 41.04 15.84
C THR A 174 1.15 41.06 15.16
N VAL A 175 0.19 41.79 15.73
CA VAL A 175 -1.17 41.95 15.18
C VAL A 175 -1.70 43.35 15.50
N PRO A 176 -2.15 44.14 14.51
CA PRO A 176 -2.83 45.41 14.76
C PRO A 176 -4.09 45.23 15.60
N TRP A 177 -4.22 46.01 16.67
CA TRP A 177 -5.38 45.98 17.57
C TRP A 177 -6.45 46.96 17.09
N LEU A 178 -7.71 46.53 17.05
CA LEU A 178 -8.83 47.43 16.71
C LEU A 178 -8.95 48.55 17.75
N ASP A 179 -9.25 49.75 17.30
CA ASP A 179 -9.48 50.89 18.20
C ASP A 179 -10.78 50.73 19.01
N GLY A 180 -10.68 50.98 20.31
CA GLY A 180 -11.79 50.90 21.26
C GLY A 180 -12.93 51.86 20.96
N SER A 181 -12.66 53.00 20.31
CA SER A 181 -13.71 53.97 19.94
C SER A 181 -14.72 53.40 18.93
N SER A 182 -14.26 52.50 18.04
CA SER A 182 -15.05 51.91 16.96
C SER A 182 -16.00 50.80 17.44
N VAL A 183 -15.71 50.15 18.59
CA VAL A 183 -16.41 48.94 19.03
C VAL A 183 -17.25 49.19 20.30
N LYS A 184 -18.48 49.67 20.11
CA LYS A 184 -19.43 49.98 21.21
C LYS A 184 -20.03 48.74 21.89
N LEU A 185 -20.14 47.63 21.17
CA LEU A 185 -20.74 46.35 21.63
C LEU A 185 -19.71 45.21 21.48
N CYS A 186 -19.70 44.25 22.40
CA CYS A 186 -18.85 43.07 22.29
C CYS A 186 -19.30 42.19 21.11
N PRO A 187 -18.47 41.97 20.06
CA PRO A 187 -18.86 41.22 18.86
C PRO A 187 -19.35 39.78 19.12
N SER A 188 -18.88 39.15 20.21
CA SER A 188 -19.23 37.77 20.56
C SER A 188 -20.56 37.61 21.33
N CYS A 189 -21.07 38.67 21.99
CA CYS A 189 -22.28 38.58 22.82
C CYS A 189 -23.24 39.77 22.71
N ALA A 190 -22.96 40.72 21.81
CA ALA A 190 -23.69 41.96 21.56
C ALA A 190 -23.90 42.91 22.77
N LYS A 191 -23.35 42.60 23.96
CA LYS A 191 -23.49 43.45 25.15
C LYS A 191 -22.59 44.69 25.06
N SER A 192 -23.13 45.85 25.44
CA SER A 192 -22.42 47.13 25.45
C SER A 192 -21.24 47.15 26.44
N PHE A 193 -20.20 47.91 26.10
CA PHE A 193 -19.11 48.22 27.03
C PHE A 193 -19.46 49.40 27.95
N HIS A 194 -18.96 49.36 29.18
CA HIS A 194 -19.12 50.39 30.21
C HIS A 194 -18.06 50.19 31.31
N ILE A 195 -18.03 51.04 32.35
CA ILE A 195 -16.97 51.04 33.40
C ILE A 195 -16.69 49.65 34.00
N ALA A 196 -17.75 48.84 34.21
CA ALA A 196 -17.67 47.48 34.74
C ALA A 196 -17.49 46.39 33.66
N ARG A 197 -17.96 46.59 32.42
CA ARG A 197 -17.66 45.72 31.26
C ARG A 197 -16.65 46.42 30.36
N ARG A 198 -15.36 46.23 30.65
CA ARG A 198 -14.25 46.82 29.90
C ARG A 198 -13.96 46.04 28.61
N GLN A 199 -13.29 46.73 27.68
CA GLN A 199 -12.78 46.15 26.44
C GLN A 199 -11.45 45.42 26.69
N HIS A 200 -11.22 44.32 25.97
CA HIS A 200 -9.97 43.58 25.94
C HIS A 200 -9.67 43.12 24.52
N HIS A 201 -8.38 43.09 24.15
CA HIS A 201 -7.95 42.65 22.82
C HIS A 201 -7.50 41.18 22.80
N CYS A 202 -7.84 40.48 21.71
CA CYS A 202 -7.32 39.16 21.37
C CYS A 202 -5.90 39.29 20.79
N ARG A 203 -4.93 38.56 21.36
CA ARG A 203 -3.52 38.65 20.95
C ARG A 203 -3.21 38.08 19.56
N LEU A 204 -4.12 37.31 18.96
CA LEU A 204 -3.91 36.69 17.64
C LEU A 204 -4.78 37.27 16.51
N CYS A 205 -5.81 38.06 16.82
CA CYS A 205 -6.63 38.71 15.79
C CYS A 205 -6.86 40.21 15.99
N GLY A 206 -6.38 40.81 17.10
CA GLY A 206 -6.57 42.23 17.38
C GLY A 206 -8.01 42.63 17.72
N GLY A 207 -8.97 41.71 17.60
CA GLY A 207 -10.39 41.95 17.87
C GLY A 207 -10.67 42.24 19.35
N ILE A 208 -11.66 43.11 19.59
CA ILE A 208 -12.11 43.51 20.93
C ILE A 208 -13.19 42.54 21.44
N MET A 209 -13.11 42.14 22.71
CA MET A 209 -14.13 41.39 23.43
C MET A 209 -14.27 41.84 24.89
N CYS A 210 -15.37 41.47 25.55
CA CYS A 210 -15.51 41.61 27.00
C CYS A 210 -14.83 40.45 27.75
N ASN A 211 -14.67 40.58 29.08
CA ASN A 211 -14.00 39.55 29.88
C ASN A 211 -14.70 38.18 29.77
N ASP A 212 -16.04 38.16 29.82
CA ASP A 212 -16.89 36.96 29.71
C ASP A 212 -16.68 36.19 28.38
N CYS A 213 -16.28 36.90 27.31
CA CYS A 213 -16.02 36.35 25.97
C CYS A 213 -14.53 36.16 25.68
N SER A 214 -13.66 36.45 26.65
CA SER A 214 -12.22 36.22 26.54
C SER A 214 -11.85 34.85 27.11
N ARG A 215 -10.86 34.22 26.50
CA ARG A 215 -10.30 32.92 26.91
C ARG A 215 -8.78 33.04 27.02
N PHE A 216 -8.14 32.04 27.63
CA PHE A 216 -6.71 32.04 27.89
C PHE A 216 -6.10 30.72 27.43
N LEU A 217 -5.19 30.79 26.46
CA LEU A 217 -4.40 29.66 26.00
C LEU A 217 -3.13 29.56 26.85
N GLN A 218 -2.92 28.43 27.52
CA GLN A 218 -1.71 28.21 28.34
C GLN A 218 -0.44 28.25 27.49
N LEU A 219 0.66 28.77 28.05
CA LEU A 219 1.91 28.95 27.31
C LEU A 219 2.49 27.64 26.74
N GLU A 220 2.35 26.53 27.47
CA GLU A 220 2.78 25.20 27.02
C GLU A 220 2.02 24.75 25.77
N ASN A 221 0.69 24.81 25.79
CA ASN A 221 -0.15 24.50 24.63
C ASN A 221 0.13 25.46 23.46
N ALA A 222 0.41 26.73 23.75
CA ALA A 222 0.78 27.71 22.74
C ALA A 222 2.10 27.37 22.02
N LEU A 223 3.14 26.97 22.78
CA LEU A 223 4.42 26.51 22.25
C LEU A 223 4.26 25.23 21.42
N HIS A 224 3.49 24.25 21.91
CA HIS A 224 3.17 23.04 21.17
C HIS A 224 2.47 23.37 19.84
N LEU A 225 1.38 24.15 19.86
CA LEU A 225 0.65 24.57 18.66
C LEU A 225 1.52 25.33 17.65
N ALA A 226 2.41 26.23 18.10
CA ALA A 226 3.34 26.93 17.23
C ALA A 226 4.36 25.98 16.58
N SER A 227 4.85 24.98 17.33
CA SER A 227 5.80 23.98 16.81
C SER A 227 5.22 23.14 15.66
N LEU A 228 3.90 22.91 15.64
CA LEU A 228 3.22 22.16 14.57
C LEU A 228 3.26 22.85 13.19
N SER A 229 3.69 24.11 13.14
CA SER A 229 3.88 24.87 11.90
C SER A 229 5.31 24.86 11.38
N SER A 230 6.29 24.51 12.23
CA SER A 230 7.72 24.67 11.94
C SER A 230 8.29 23.43 11.26
N THR A 231 8.07 23.30 9.95
CA THR A 231 8.74 22.28 9.12
C THR A 231 10.23 22.58 8.90
N ARG A 232 10.69 23.81 9.15
CA ARG A 232 12.09 24.28 9.00
C ARG A 232 12.45 25.44 9.95
N GLY A 233 12.00 25.42 11.20
CA GLY A 233 12.26 26.49 12.18
C GLY A 233 13.16 26.04 13.32
N GLU A 234 14.02 26.94 13.80
CA GLU A 234 14.71 26.79 15.10
C GLU A 234 13.68 26.45 16.19
N PRO A 235 13.98 25.49 17.10
CA PRO A 235 13.05 25.13 18.15
C PRO A 235 12.82 26.32 19.09
N LEU A 236 11.55 26.64 19.37
CA LEU A 236 11.18 27.63 20.39
C LEU A 236 11.72 27.14 21.74
N GLN A 237 12.80 27.77 22.20
CA GLN A 237 13.49 27.41 23.44
C GLN A 237 12.54 27.52 24.64
N GLN A 238 12.71 26.68 25.66
CA GLN A 238 11.82 26.65 26.82
C GLN A 238 11.82 28.00 27.56
N LEU A 239 10.80 28.83 27.30
CA LEU A 239 10.62 30.16 27.88
C LEU A 239 10.36 30.05 29.39
N GLN A 240 11.40 30.29 30.20
CA GLN A 240 11.31 30.36 31.65
C GLN A 240 10.72 31.71 32.10
N HIS A 241 9.44 31.95 31.81
CA HIS A 241 8.71 33.16 32.20
C HIS A 241 7.66 32.87 33.28
N PRO A 242 7.96 33.05 34.58
CA PRO A 242 7.05 32.68 35.68
C PRO A 242 5.71 33.45 35.66
N ASP A 243 5.69 34.65 35.07
CA ASP A 243 4.54 35.56 35.04
C ASP A 243 3.69 35.47 33.76
N TYR A 244 4.22 34.91 32.66
CA TYR A 244 3.50 34.84 31.37
C TYR A 244 2.85 33.48 31.14
N ARG A 245 1.88 33.12 31.97
CA ARG A 245 1.32 31.76 31.99
C ARG A 245 0.32 31.48 30.87
N ALA A 246 -0.32 32.50 30.30
CA ALA A 246 -1.32 32.32 29.25
C ALA A 246 -1.53 33.55 28.35
N ILE A 247 -1.91 33.30 27.10
CA ILE A 247 -2.19 34.29 26.06
C ILE A 247 -3.71 34.53 26.00
N ARG A 248 -4.15 35.79 26.08
CA ARG A 248 -5.59 36.12 26.01
C ARG A 248 -6.10 36.13 24.56
N LEU A 249 -7.08 35.27 24.30
CA LEU A 249 -7.75 35.11 23.00
C LEU A 249 -9.24 35.49 23.09
N CYS A 250 -9.88 35.75 21.96
CA CYS A 250 -11.33 35.66 21.87
C CYS A 250 -11.76 34.19 21.70
N GLN A 251 -13.03 33.89 22.02
CA GLN A 251 -13.57 32.54 21.92
C GLN A 251 -13.42 31.91 20.52
N HIS A 252 -13.54 32.70 19.44
CA HIS A 252 -13.41 32.19 18.07
C HIS A 252 -11.99 31.73 17.73
N CYS A 253 -10.96 32.52 18.10
CA CYS A 253 -9.57 32.14 17.85
C CYS A 253 -9.15 30.91 18.66
N LEU A 254 -9.60 30.78 19.91
CA LEU A 254 -9.32 29.58 20.69
C LEU A 254 -9.98 28.35 20.03
N TRP A 255 -11.26 28.43 19.65
CA TRP A 255 -11.94 27.31 18.98
C TRP A 255 -11.26 26.85 17.68
N LEU A 256 -10.71 27.77 16.87
CA LEU A 256 -9.94 27.42 15.67
C LEU A 256 -8.64 26.67 16.01
N LEU A 257 -7.95 27.09 17.07
CA LEU A 257 -6.73 26.42 17.57
C LEU A 257 -7.03 25.04 18.17
N ASP A 258 -8.07 24.93 19.01
CA ASP A 258 -8.53 23.66 19.58
C ASP A 258 -8.91 22.69 18.45
N THR A 259 -9.68 23.14 17.46
CA THR A 259 -10.04 22.32 16.27
C THR A 259 -8.81 21.87 15.49
N ARG A 260 -7.74 22.68 15.44
CA ARG A 260 -6.46 22.31 14.80
C ARG A 260 -5.70 21.26 15.60
N GLN A 261 -5.76 21.34 16.92
CA GLN A 261 -5.20 20.37 17.85
C GLN A 261 -5.96 19.04 17.74
N ASP A 262 -7.29 19.03 17.83
CA ASP A 262 -8.14 17.85 17.64
C ASP A 262 -7.88 17.17 16.28
N MET A 263 -7.72 17.94 15.21
CA MET A 263 -7.38 17.41 13.88
C MET A 263 -5.94 16.85 13.83
N HIS A 264 -5.01 17.41 14.59
CA HIS A 264 -3.65 16.87 14.69
C HIS A 264 -3.67 15.55 15.49
N GLU A 265 -4.24 15.56 16.69
CA GLU A 265 -4.35 14.40 17.57
C GLU A 265 -5.12 13.25 16.92
N SER A 266 -6.26 13.49 16.27
CA SER A 266 -6.98 12.43 15.53
C SER A 266 -6.19 11.82 14.35
N ARG A 267 -5.12 12.48 13.88
CA ARG A 267 -4.24 11.97 12.82
C ARG A 267 -2.97 11.28 13.36
N THR A 268 -2.43 11.77 14.48
CA THR A 268 -1.17 11.29 15.07
C THR A 268 -1.37 10.31 16.23
N CYS A 269 -2.46 10.41 16.97
CA CYS A 269 -2.82 9.43 17.99
C CYS A 269 -2.94 8.04 17.35
N ARG A 270 -2.21 7.10 17.95
CA ARG A 270 -2.31 5.67 17.69
C ARG A 270 -2.73 5.03 19.01
N PRO A 271 -4.04 4.88 19.28
CA PRO A 271 -4.51 4.18 20.47
C PRO A 271 -3.88 2.79 20.54
N LEU A 272 -3.59 2.29 21.74
CA LEU A 272 -2.94 0.98 21.94
C LEU A 272 -3.68 -0.15 21.21
N LEU A 273 -5.02 -0.08 21.13
CA LEU A 273 -5.85 -1.01 20.35
C LEU A 273 -5.48 -1.03 18.86
N VAL A 274 -5.25 0.14 18.26
CA VAL A 274 -4.86 0.28 16.85
C VAL A 274 -3.46 -0.28 16.63
N GLN A 275 -2.51 0.04 17.51
CA GLN A 275 -1.13 -0.47 17.42
C GLN A 275 -1.10 -2.01 17.44
N VAL A 276 -1.78 -2.65 18.40
CA VAL A 276 -1.81 -4.12 18.50
C VAL A 276 -2.58 -4.77 17.34
N TYR A 277 -3.61 -4.09 16.81
CA TYR A 277 -4.33 -4.55 15.61
C TYR A 277 -3.47 -4.45 14.34
N GLU A 278 -2.66 -3.39 14.19
CA GLU A 278 -1.69 -3.24 13.11
C GLU A 278 -0.61 -4.35 13.20
N GLU A 279 -0.11 -4.68 14.40
CA GLU A 279 0.77 -5.85 14.62
C GLU A 279 0.13 -7.17 14.12
N ILE A 280 -1.16 -7.41 14.45
CA ILE A 280 -1.90 -8.60 14.00
C ILE A 280 -2.04 -8.63 12.47
N ARG A 281 -2.37 -7.50 11.84
CA ARG A 281 -2.49 -7.41 10.38
C ARG A 281 -1.15 -7.62 9.67
N GLN A 282 -0.05 -7.17 10.27
CA GLN A 282 1.29 -7.45 9.76
C GLN A 282 1.64 -8.95 9.83
N LEU A 283 1.30 -9.64 10.93
CA LEU A 283 1.47 -11.10 11.04
C LEU A 283 0.62 -11.86 9.98
N GLN A 284 -0.63 -11.44 9.76
CA GLN A 284 -1.48 -12.01 8.68
C GLN A 284 -0.90 -11.81 7.29
N LYS A 285 -0.24 -10.67 7.04
CA LYS A 285 0.44 -10.40 5.77
C LYS A 285 1.69 -11.26 5.61
N GLN A 286 2.48 -11.42 6.67
CA GLN A 286 3.72 -12.21 6.66
C GLN A 286 3.49 -13.70 6.40
N VAL A 287 2.44 -14.29 6.99
CA VAL A 287 2.14 -15.73 6.84
C VAL A 287 1.41 -16.09 5.56
N THR A 288 0.81 -15.13 4.85
CA THR A 288 0.07 -15.43 3.61
C THR A 288 0.94 -16.12 2.53
N PRO A 289 2.17 -15.65 2.19
CA PRO A 289 3.04 -16.38 1.27
C PRO A 289 3.50 -17.74 1.81
N ASP A 290 3.73 -17.88 3.12
CA ASP A 290 4.08 -19.17 3.74
C ASP A 290 2.96 -20.21 3.55
N LEU A 291 1.70 -19.79 3.63
CA LEU A 291 0.53 -20.64 3.39
C LEU A 291 0.43 -21.10 1.93
N GLU A 292 0.62 -20.16 0.99
CA GLU A 292 0.59 -20.44 -0.45
C GLU A 292 1.72 -21.41 -0.84
N MET A 293 2.92 -21.18 -0.31
CA MET A 293 4.07 -22.07 -0.49
C MET A 293 3.85 -23.45 0.14
N TYR A 294 3.25 -23.54 1.34
CA TYR A 294 2.94 -24.84 1.95
C TYR A 294 1.97 -25.66 1.08
N LEU A 295 0.93 -25.03 0.54
CA LEU A 295 0.00 -25.70 -0.38
C LEU A 295 0.70 -26.17 -1.67
N LYS A 296 1.61 -25.35 -2.22
CA LYS A 296 2.43 -25.71 -3.39
C LYS A 296 3.33 -26.92 -3.10
N ILE A 297 4.05 -26.93 -1.98
CA ILE A 297 4.89 -28.04 -1.54
C ILE A 297 4.05 -29.32 -1.36
N VAL A 298 2.90 -29.24 -0.70
CA VAL A 298 2.03 -30.40 -0.48
C VAL A 298 1.48 -30.97 -1.79
N ASN A 299 1.12 -30.12 -2.76
CA ASN A 299 0.70 -30.58 -4.09
C ASN A 299 1.85 -31.27 -4.84
N SER A 300 3.03 -30.67 -4.88
CA SER A 300 4.25 -31.24 -5.50
C SER A 300 4.61 -32.62 -4.91
N LEU A 301 4.45 -32.80 -3.59
CA LEU A 301 4.62 -34.09 -2.91
C LEU A 301 3.54 -35.12 -3.28
N HIS A 302 2.27 -34.72 -3.41
CA HIS A 302 1.19 -35.61 -3.89
C HIS A 302 1.33 -35.97 -5.37
N GLU A 303 1.95 -35.10 -6.17
CA GLU A 303 2.32 -35.39 -7.54
C GLU A 303 3.59 -36.26 -7.63
N GLY A 304 4.30 -36.50 -6.52
CA GLY A 304 5.53 -37.29 -6.47
C GLY A 304 6.69 -36.64 -7.22
N GLU A 305 6.75 -35.32 -7.24
CA GLU A 305 7.93 -34.60 -7.70
C GLU A 305 9.07 -34.71 -6.67
N SER A 306 10.29 -34.30 -7.08
CA SER A 306 11.50 -34.33 -6.25
C SER A 306 12.08 -32.94 -5.97
N ILE A 307 11.28 -31.88 -6.08
CA ILE A 307 11.70 -30.49 -5.77
C ILE A 307 11.78 -30.29 -4.26
N PHE A 308 10.73 -30.70 -3.55
CA PHE A 308 10.57 -30.49 -2.12
C PHE A 308 10.55 -31.81 -1.36
N THR A 309 10.87 -31.75 -0.08
CA THR A 309 10.92 -32.90 0.83
C THR A 309 9.83 -32.80 1.91
N LEU A 310 9.55 -33.93 2.59
CA LEU A 310 8.70 -33.94 3.79
C LEU A 310 9.27 -33.06 4.91
N ALA A 311 10.59 -32.90 4.98
CA ALA A 311 11.25 -32.03 5.95
C ALA A 311 10.97 -30.55 5.65
N ASP A 312 11.05 -30.13 4.37
CA ASP A 312 10.72 -28.77 3.91
C ASP A 312 9.28 -28.40 4.30
N ALA A 313 8.32 -29.29 3.99
CA ALA A 313 6.91 -29.11 4.32
C ALA A 313 6.67 -29.03 5.85
N SER A 314 7.36 -29.86 6.63
CA SER A 314 7.26 -29.89 8.10
C SER A 314 7.85 -28.61 8.72
N ALA A 315 8.99 -28.13 8.23
CA ALA A 315 9.63 -26.91 8.71
C ALA A 315 8.77 -25.67 8.42
N LEU A 316 8.22 -25.56 7.21
CA LEU A 316 7.30 -24.49 6.85
C LEU A 316 6.00 -24.51 7.68
N ARG A 317 5.43 -25.69 7.93
CA ARG A 317 4.29 -25.85 8.85
C ARG A 317 4.62 -25.39 10.27
N GLY A 318 5.84 -25.67 10.75
CA GLY A 318 6.36 -25.16 12.02
C GLY A 318 6.41 -23.63 12.07
N LYS A 319 6.95 -22.99 11.01
CA LYS A 319 6.99 -21.51 10.86
C LYS A 319 5.58 -20.91 10.90
N ILE A 320 4.62 -21.48 10.17
CA ILE A 320 3.20 -21.06 10.18
C ILE A 320 2.61 -21.17 11.59
N GLY A 321 2.89 -22.27 12.31
CA GLY A 321 2.48 -22.46 13.71
C GLY A 321 3.02 -21.40 14.66
N GLN A 322 4.29 -20.99 14.52
CA GLN A 322 4.86 -19.90 15.33
C GLN A 322 4.18 -18.54 15.05
N VAL A 323 3.77 -18.27 13.81
CA VAL A 323 3.01 -17.05 13.50
C VAL A 323 1.60 -17.11 14.08
N ALA A 324 0.96 -18.29 14.07
CA ALA A 324 -0.33 -18.51 14.72
C ALA A 324 -0.27 -18.22 16.23
N GLU A 325 0.75 -18.72 16.92
CA GLU A 325 0.98 -18.45 18.35
C GLU A 325 1.19 -16.96 18.64
N LYS A 326 2.06 -16.29 17.87
CA LYS A 326 2.29 -14.84 17.97
C LYS A 326 0.99 -14.05 17.77
N MET A 327 0.17 -14.45 16.80
CA MET A 327 -1.11 -13.80 16.51
C MET A 327 -2.16 -14.04 17.62
N ASP A 328 -2.22 -15.25 18.19
CA ASP A 328 -3.07 -15.55 19.35
C ASP A 328 -2.66 -14.68 20.55
N LEU A 329 -1.36 -14.60 20.87
CA LEU A 329 -0.81 -13.78 21.94
C LEU A 329 -1.15 -12.29 21.79
N ARG A 330 -1.02 -11.73 20.57
CA ARG A 330 -1.43 -10.33 20.32
C ARG A 330 -2.94 -10.13 20.46
N SER A 331 -3.75 -11.08 19.98
CA SER A 331 -5.21 -10.98 20.14
C SER A 331 -5.67 -11.15 21.59
N LYS A 332 -4.92 -11.88 22.44
CA LYS A 332 -5.12 -11.90 23.90
C LYS A 332 -4.78 -10.54 24.55
N ARG A 333 -3.67 -9.90 24.14
CA ARG A 333 -3.28 -8.54 24.59
C ARG A 333 -4.35 -7.47 24.28
N ILE A 334 -5.15 -7.64 23.21
CA ILE A 334 -6.28 -6.75 22.92
C ILE A 334 -7.36 -6.80 24.01
N LEU A 335 -7.61 -7.97 24.62
CA LEU A 335 -8.58 -8.12 25.70
C LEU A 335 -8.12 -7.52 27.03
N THR A 336 -6.81 -7.34 27.23
CA THR A 336 -6.26 -6.74 28.47
C THR A 336 -6.26 -5.21 28.45
N ILE A 337 -6.61 -4.58 27.33
CA ILE A 337 -6.76 -3.13 27.24
C ILE A 337 -8.04 -2.75 28.00
N HIS A 338 -7.96 -1.83 28.97
CA HIS A 338 -9.12 -1.37 29.73
C HIS A 338 -10.24 -0.83 28.84
N SER A 339 -11.49 -1.13 29.17
CA SER A 339 -12.72 -0.52 28.63
C SER A 339 -13.86 -0.72 29.62
N GLU A 340 -14.84 0.16 29.57
CA GLU A 340 -16.07 0.03 30.36
C GLU A 340 -16.86 -1.25 29.99
N PRO A 341 -17.38 -2.02 30.96
CA PRO A 341 -18.22 -3.18 30.69
C PRO A 341 -19.48 -2.83 29.89
N GLY A 342 -19.79 -3.62 28.87
CA GLY A 342 -20.93 -3.40 27.97
C GLY A 342 -20.71 -2.31 26.91
N SER A 343 -19.53 -1.67 26.89
CA SER A 343 -19.20 -0.65 25.89
C SER A 343 -19.03 -1.22 24.48
N ARG A 344 -19.19 -0.35 23.47
CA ARG A 344 -18.83 -0.67 22.08
C ARG A 344 -17.35 -1.03 21.92
N GLU A 345 -16.48 -0.51 22.78
CA GLU A 345 -15.05 -0.82 22.76
C GLU A 345 -14.79 -2.26 23.23
N GLU A 346 -15.45 -2.72 24.29
CA GLU A 346 -15.38 -4.11 24.74
C GLU A 346 -15.90 -5.08 23.65
N ALA A 347 -17.02 -4.73 23.01
CA ALA A 347 -17.57 -5.49 21.88
C ALA A 347 -16.59 -5.57 20.69
N LEU A 348 -15.93 -4.46 20.36
CA LEU A 348 -14.90 -4.41 19.31
C LEU A 348 -13.70 -5.29 19.64
N LYS A 349 -13.19 -5.25 20.88
CA LYS A 349 -12.07 -6.11 21.34
C LYS A 349 -12.42 -7.59 21.22
N LYS A 350 -13.63 -7.97 21.64
CA LYS A 350 -14.17 -9.34 21.50
C LYS A 350 -14.30 -9.76 20.03
N ALA A 351 -14.80 -8.88 19.16
CA ALA A 351 -14.92 -9.15 17.72
C ALA A 351 -13.55 -9.34 17.04
N ILE A 352 -12.55 -8.50 17.36
CA ILE A 352 -11.19 -8.66 16.85
C ILE A 352 -10.59 -9.99 17.32
N ARG A 353 -10.74 -10.33 18.60
CA ARG A 353 -10.28 -11.62 19.15
C ARG A 353 -10.92 -12.81 18.42
N LEU A 354 -12.24 -12.79 18.23
CA LEU A 354 -12.97 -13.85 17.53
C LEU A 354 -12.49 -14.01 16.07
N SER A 355 -12.33 -12.89 15.35
CA SER A 355 -11.78 -12.89 13.99
C SER A 355 -10.37 -13.47 13.93
N CYS A 356 -9.52 -13.20 14.94
CA CYS A 356 -8.19 -13.79 15.02
C CYS A 356 -8.23 -15.30 15.26
N ILE A 357 -9.07 -15.78 16.18
CA ILE A 357 -9.27 -17.23 16.44
C ILE A 357 -9.73 -17.93 15.16
N GLN A 358 -10.70 -17.37 14.47
CA GLN A 358 -11.25 -17.93 13.24
C GLN A 358 -10.20 -17.98 12.12
N ALA A 359 -9.45 -16.89 11.91
CA ALA A 359 -8.36 -16.85 10.94
C ALA A 359 -7.24 -17.87 11.25
N ILE A 360 -6.86 -18.04 12.52
CA ILE A 360 -5.90 -19.08 12.95
C ILE A 360 -6.45 -20.47 12.61
N LYS A 361 -7.68 -20.76 13.03
CA LYS A 361 -8.31 -22.07 12.83
C LYS A 361 -8.37 -22.42 11.34
N GLU A 362 -8.98 -21.56 10.54
CA GLU A 362 -9.29 -21.82 9.12
C GLU A 362 -8.05 -21.80 8.24
N ARG A 363 -7.10 -20.88 8.46
CA ARG A 363 -5.94 -20.71 7.55
C ARG A 363 -4.66 -21.40 8.03
N MET A 364 -4.43 -21.54 9.34
CA MET A 364 -3.14 -22.00 9.87
C MET A 364 -3.20 -23.40 10.50
N LEU A 365 -4.31 -23.76 11.15
CA LEU A 365 -4.47 -25.06 11.82
C LEU A 365 -5.15 -26.10 10.91
N SER A 366 -6.12 -25.69 10.11
CA SER A 366 -6.82 -26.53 9.12
C SER A 366 -6.03 -26.73 7.81
N LEU A 367 -4.70 -26.77 7.89
CA LEU A 367 -3.84 -27.07 6.74
C LEU A 367 -3.97 -28.54 6.29
N PRO A 368 -3.87 -28.84 4.98
CA PRO A 368 -3.83 -30.21 4.48
C PRO A 368 -2.74 -31.05 5.19
N PRO A 369 -3.02 -32.31 5.53
CA PRO A 369 -2.03 -33.22 6.10
C PRO A 369 -0.93 -33.52 5.07
N LEU A 370 0.25 -33.88 5.57
CA LEU A 370 1.33 -34.36 4.70
C LEU A 370 1.01 -35.78 4.21
N PRO A 371 1.34 -36.12 2.96
CA PRO A 371 1.22 -37.50 2.47
C PRO A 371 2.19 -38.43 3.21
N ASP A 372 1.82 -39.71 3.30
CA ASP A 372 2.67 -40.73 3.91
C ASP A 372 3.95 -40.97 3.08
N GLU A 373 5.06 -41.28 3.75
CA GLU A 373 6.35 -41.49 3.07
C GLU A 373 6.32 -42.72 2.14
N GLY A 374 5.62 -43.79 2.53
CA GLY A 374 5.41 -44.96 1.68
C GLY A 374 4.58 -44.63 0.43
N TYR A 375 3.57 -43.78 0.58
CA TYR A 375 2.75 -43.30 -0.54
C TYR A 375 3.56 -42.43 -1.53
N ILE A 376 4.39 -41.50 -1.03
CA ILE A 376 5.28 -40.69 -1.89
C ILE A 376 6.22 -41.60 -2.70
N ARG A 377 6.88 -42.57 -2.03
CA ARG A 377 7.80 -43.52 -2.67
C ARG A 377 7.09 -44.35 -3.76
N GLN A 378 5.85 -44.78 -3.53
CA GLN A 378 5.04 -45.51 -4.52
C GLN A 378 4.73 -44.65 -5.76
N ILE A 379 4.39 -43.37 -5.59
CA ILE A 379 4.12 -42.46 -6.71
C ILE A 379 5.41 -42.18 -7.50
N GLN A 380 6.51 -41.91 -6.80
CA GLN A 380 7.81 -41.65 -7.42
C GLN A 380 8.29 -42.85 -8.24
N GLU A 381 8.22 -44.07 -7.70
CA GLU A 381 8.62 -45.28 -8.42
C GLU A 381 7.67 -45.56 -9.60
N ARG A 382 6.35 -45.36 -9.46
CA ARG A 382 5.40 -45.45 -10.58
C ARG A 382 5.74 -44.47 -11.69
N LYS A 383 5.95 -43.18 -11.37
CA LYS A 383 6.34 -42.15 -12.35
C LYS A 383 7.67 -42.48 -13.02
N ARG A 384 8.63 -43.04 -12.27
CA ARG A 384 9.93 -43.49 -12.81
C ARG A 384 9.75 -44.60 -13.84
N ILE A 385 8.98 -45.63 -13.51
CA ILE A 385 8.66 -46.75 -14.42
C ILE A 385 7.91 -46.25 -15.67
N GLU A 386 6.89 -45.39 -15.51
CA GLU A 386 6.15 -44.78 -16.62
C GLU A 386 7.08 -43.95 -17.54
N THR A 387 8.01 -43.19 -16.96
CA THR A 387 8.98 -42.38 -17.71
C THR A 387 9.98 -43.26 -18.46
N GLU A 388 10.47 -44.34 -17.84
CA GLU A 388 11.37 -45.31 -18.47
C GLU A 388 10.67 -46.03 -19.64
N GLN A 389 9.43 -46.50 -19.44
CA GLN A 389 8.61 -47.10 -20.51
C GLN A 389 8.37 -46.13 -21.68
N ARG A 390 8.10 -44.86 -21.38
CA ARG A 390 7.95 -43.81 -22.40
C ARG A 390 9.25 -43.61 -23.18
N ILE A 391 10.39 -43.48 -22.49
CA ILE A 391 11.71 -43.33 -23.11
C ILE A 391 12.05 -44.54 -24.00
N LEU A 392 11.77 -45.77 -23.55
CA LEU A 392 11.99 -46.99 -24.34
C LEU A 392 11.10 -47.03 -25.59
N THR A 393 9.86 -46.54 -25.49
CA THR A 393 8.91 -46.47 -26.61
C THR A 393 9.31 -45.38 -27.62
N GLU A 394 9.73 -44.20 -27.14
CA GLU A 394 10.25 -43.11 -27.97
C GLU A 394 11.55 -43.53 -28.68
N GLN A 395 12.47 -44.24 -28.00
CA GLN A 395 13.67 -44.81 -28.62
C GLN A 395 13.36 -45.85 -29.70
N ARG A 396 12.37 -46.74 -29.48
CA ARG A 396 11.93 -47.70 -30.49
C ARG A 396 11.37 -47.01 -31.73
N MET A 397 10.44 -46.07 -31.54
CA MET A 397 9.86 -45.31 -32.66
C MET A 397 10.91 -44.49 -33.43
N ALA A 398 11.93 -43.96 -32.72
CA ALA A 398 13.04 -43.26 -33.36
C ALA A 398 13.91 -44.20 -34.22
N MET A 399 14.16 -45.43 -33.75
CA MET A 399 14.89 -46.46 -34.50
C MET A 399 14.12 -46.87 -35.77
N GLU A 400 12.84 -47.22 -35.65
CA GLU A 400 11.95 -47.56 -36.78
C GLU A 400 11.84 -46.42 -37.81
N ALA A 401 11.81 -45.17 -37.34
CA ALA A 401 11.81 -44.00 -38.21
C ALA A 401 13.15 -43.80 -38.95
N HIS A 402 14.28 -44.20 -38.34
CA HIS A 402 15.60 -44.14 -38.96
C HIS A 402 15.75 -45.23 -40.04
N GLU A 403 15.25 -46.44 -39.78
CA GLU A 403 15.23 -47.54 -40.75
C GLU A 403 14.37 -47.21 -41.98
N ARG A 404 13.17 -46.63 -41.78
CA ARG A 404 12.31 -46.16 -42.89
C ARG A 404 12.99 -45.11 -43.77
N LYS A 405 13.79 -44.22 -43.18
CA LYS A 405 14.60 -43.23 -43.92
C LYS A 405 15.79 -43.87 -44.65
N GLY A 406 16.43 -44.89 -44.06
CA GLY A 406 17.48 -45.66 -44.72
C GLY A 406 16.98 -46.40 -45.97
N LEU A 407 15.81 -47.02 -45.88
CA LEU A 407 15.16 -47.72 -46.99
C LEU A 407 14.73 -46.80 -48.15
N THR A 408 14.58 -45.49 -47.92
CA THR A 408 14.25 -44.53 -49.00
C THR A 408 15.47 -44.06 -49.80
N VAL A 409 16.71 -44.34 -49.35
CA VAL A 409 17.95 -43.95 -50.06
C VAL A 409 18.38 -44.99 -51.12
N GLN A 410 17.82 -46.20 -51.10
CA GLN A 410 18.12 -47.26 -52.09
C GLN A 410 17.17 -47.31 -53.30
N ALA A 411 16.20 -46.41 -53.41
CA ALA A 411 15.32 -46.28 -54.58
C ALA A 411 15.62 -44.98 -55.35
N GLY A 412 16.59 -45.03 -56.26
CA GLY A 412 17.00 -43.86 -57.04
C GLY A 412 16.00 -43.45 -58.12
N VAL A 413 15.46 -42.24 -58.02
CA VAL A 413 14.98 -41.44 -59.17
C VAL A 413 15.40 -39.99 -58.93
N ALA A 414 16.20 -39.43 -59.83
CA ALA A 414 16.49 -38.00 -59.86
C ALA A 414 15.37 -37.23 -60.58
N PRO A 415 15.06 -36.01 -60.11
CA PRO A 415 14.55 -34.97 -61.00
C PRO A 415 15.43 -33.72 -60.98
N GLU A 416 15.71 -33.17 -62.16
CA GLU A 416 16.48 -31.94 -62.35
C GLU A 416 15.61 -30.67 -62.23
N SER A 417 16.14 -29.71 -61.46
CA SER A 417 16.31 -28.28 -61.81
C SER A 417 15.12 -27.29 -61.84
N ARG A 418 15.47 -26.05 -61.42
CA ARG A 418 14.77 -24.74 -61.52
C ARG A 418 13.68 -24.45 -60.47
N SER A 419 13.62 -23.27 -59.82
CA SER A 419 14.43 -22.03 -59.91
C SER A 419 14.11 -21.02 -58.77
N PHE A 420 15.01 -20.03 -58.53
CA PHE A 420 14.85 -18.79 -57.71
C PHE A 420 14.81 -18.93 -56.16
N ALA A 421 15.39 -18.06 -55.32
CA ALA A 421 16.44 -17.01 -55.42
C ALA A 421 16.95 -16.73 -53.97
N GLN A 422 18.26 -16.70 -53.67
CA GLN A 422 19.24 -15.59 -53.71
C GLN A 422 19.08 -14.50 -52.60
N GLY A 423 20.19 -14.22 -51.88
CA GLY A 423 20.37 -13.22 -50.81
C GLY A 423 20.91 -13.88 -49.52
N SER A 424 22.22 -13.86 -49.21
CA SER A 424 23.02 -12.72 -48.70
C SER A 424 22.36 -12.10 -47.45
N ASP A 425 22.95 -12.16 -46.25
CA ASP A 425 24.06 -11.26 -45.92
C ASP A 425 25.01 -11.71 -44.78
N LEU A 426 26.29 -11.39 -45.01
CA LEU A 426 27.30 -10.81 -44.10
C LEU A 426 27.88 -11.57 -42.89
N GLN A 427 29.19 -11.79 -43.02
CA GLN A 427 30.17 -12.04 -41.96
C GLN A 427 30.34 -10.84 -41.01
N SER A 428 30.52 -11.08 -39.71
CA SER A 428 31.24 -10.23 -38.73
C SER A 428 31.17 -10.92 -37.35
N LEU A 429 32.20 -11.07 -36.50
CA LEU A 429 33.65 -10.90 -36.61
C LEU A 429 34.30 -11.75 -35.49
N ASN A 430 35.41 -12.45 -35.76
CA ASN A 430 36.28 -12.98 -34.69
C ASN A 430 37.30 -11.90 -34.28
N ASN A 431 37.29 -11.43 -33.02
CA ASN A 431 38.53 -11.10 -32.30
C ASN A 431 38.34 -10.70 -30.81
N TRP A 432 39.21 -11.24 -29.94
CA TRP A 432 39.77 -10.63 -28.72
C TRP A 432 38.83 -10.30 -27.53
N SER A 433 39.21 -10.50 -26.26
CA SER A 433 40.36 -11.19 -25.65
C SER A 433 40.04 -11.57 -24.19
N ALA A 434 40.55 -12.70 -23.70
CA ALA A 434 40.47 -13.06 -22.29
C ALA A 434 41.66 -12.48 -21.48
N PRO A 435 41.46 -11.98 -20.25
CA PRO A 435 42.54 -11.79 -19.30
C PRO A 435 42.96 -13.14 -18.69
N GLN A 436 44.26 -13.42 -18.68
CA GLN A 436 44.84 -14.57 -17.98
C GLN A 436 44.75 -14.38 -16.47
N ALA A 437 44.34 -15.41 -15.75
CA ALA A 437 44.61 -15.58 -14.32
C ALA A 437 45.24 -16.96 -14.11
N SER A 438 46.57 -17.02 -14.10
CA SER A 438 47.33 -18.25 -13.88
C SER A 438 47.45 -18.53 -12.39
N THR A 439 46.91 -19.66 -11.91
CA THR A 439 47.37 -20.30 -10.67
C THR A 439 47.26 -21.81 -10.79
N THR A 440 48.33 -22.50 -10.42
CA THR A 440 48.57 -23.92 -10.67
C THR A 440 47.87 -24.81 -9.64
N VAL A 441 46.87 -25.61 -10.05
CA VAL A 441 46.46 -26.81 -9.32
C VAL A 441 46.17 -27.94 -10.30
N THR A 442 46.89 -29.05 -10.16
CA THR A 442 46.60 -30.31 -10.85
C THR A 442 45.64 -31.15 -10.03
N MET A 443 44.38 -31.24 -10.46
CA MET A 443 43.45 -32.38 -10.31
C MET A 443 42.34 -32.20 -11.37
N VAL A 444 41.61 -33.26 -11.72
CA VAL A 444 40.63 -33.24 -12.82
C VAL A 444 39.26 -32.77 -12.30
N ASP A 445 39.03 -31.46 -12.33
CA ASP A 445 37.74 -30.85 -12.03
C ASP A 445 37.11 -30.26 -13.31
N ASP A 446 36.01 -30.87 -13.76
CA ASP A 446 35.15 -30.32 -14.81
C ASP A 446 34.39 -29.11 -14.24
N PRO A 447 34.44 -27.92 -14.86
CA PRO A 447 33.77 -26.72 -14.34
C PRO A 447 32.25 -26.90 -14.15
N LEU A 448 31.59 -27.81 -14.88
CA LEU A 448 30.17 -28.13 -14.63
C LEU A 448 29.96 -28.87 -13.29
N ILE A 449 30.92 -29.71 -12.88
CA ILE A 449 30.87 -30.46 -11.61
C ILE A 449 31.08 -29.50 -10.42
N GLU A 450 32.00 -28.54 -10.55
CA GLU A 450 32.18 -27.47 -9.57
C GLU A 450 30.88 -26.65 -9.41
N GLN A 451 30.29 -26.21 -10.51
CA GLN A 451 29.02 -25.47 -10.53
C GLN A 451 27.87 -26.27 -9.88
N ILE A 452 27.77 -27.58 -10.15
CA ILE A 452 26.80 -28.48 -9.50
C ILE A 452 27.00 -28.52 -7.97
N ASN A 453 28.24 -28.55 -7.49
CA ASN A 453 28.51 -28.58 -6.06
C ASN A 453 28.21 -27.23 -5.38
N ILE A 454 28.51 -26.11 -6.04
CA ILE A 454 28.13 -24.76 -5.60
C ILE A 454 26.60 -24.63 -5.46
N ILE A 455 25.84 -25.09 -6.45
CA ILE A 455 24.37 -25.02 -6.44
C ILE A 455 23.77 -25.90 -5.34
N LYS A 456 24.30 -27.10 -5.09
CA LYS A 456 23.91 -27.92 -3.92
C LYS A 456 24.13 -27.18 -2.59
N GLY A 457 25.22 -26.42 -2.48
CA GLY A 457 25.48 -25.54 -1.34
C GLY A 457 24.40 -24.47 -1.16
N TYR A 458 24.04 -23.76 -2.23
CA TYR A 458 22.98 -22.75 -2.20
C TYR A 458 21.59 -23.34 -1.93
N ILE A 459 21.28 -24.54 -2.42
CA ILE A 459 20.04 -25.26 -2.11
C ILE A 459 19.95 -25.55 -0.61
N LYS A 460 21.05 -26.03 0.01
CA LYS A 460 21.12 -26.27 1.45
C LYS A 460 20.89 -24.98 2.25
N GLN A 461 21.57 -23.90 1.88
CA GLN A 461 21.37 -22.58 2.50
C GLN A 461 19.93 -22.09 2.36
N ALA A 462 19.33 -22.18 1.17
CA ALA A 462 17.95 -21.76 0.93
C ALA A 462 16.91 -22.59 1.71
N ARG A 463 17.17 -23.89 1.96
CA ARG A 463 16.37 -24.72 2.86
C ARG A 463 16.52 -24.30 4.33
N GLU A 464 17.75 -23.99 4.78
CA GLU A 464 18.01 -23.48 6.13
C GLU A 464 17.34 -22.12 6.39
N ASP A 465 17.31 -21.23 5.38
CA ASP A 465 16.64 -19.93 5.41
C ASP A 465 15.11 -19.99 5.16
N LEU A 466 14.55 -21.19 4.91
CA LEU A 466 13.15 -21.43 4.55
C LEU A 466 12.67 -20.64 3.33
N ASN A 467 13.56 -20.40 2.36
CA ASN A 467 13.31 -19.66 1.13
C ASN A 467 13.01 -20.62 -0.04
N PHE A 468 11.82 -21.23 0.00
CA PHE A 468 11.46 -22.32 -0.89
C PHE A 468 11.27 -21.93 -2.37
N ASP A 469 11.00 -20.66 -2.70
CA ASP A 469 11.02 -20.17 -4.08
C ASP A 469 12.43 -20.28 -4.70
N VAL A 470 13.46 -20.00 -3.90
CA VAL A 470 14.87 -20.16 -4.31
C VAL A 470 15.25 -21.64 -4.37
N VAL A 471 14.77 -22.47 -3.43
CA VAL A 471 14.96 -23.94 -3.48
C VAL A 471 14.41 -24.52 -4.79
N GLU A 472 13.18 -24.16 -5.18
CA GLU A 472 12.59 -24.62 -6.44
C GLU A 472 13.43 -24.21 -7.66
N THR A 473 13.81 -22.94 -7.74
CA THR A 473 14.59 -22.40 -8.85
C THR A 473 15.95 -23.10 -8.98
N LEU A 474 16.63 -23.33 -7.86
CA LEU A 474 17.94 -23.98 -7.83
C LEU A 474 17.86 -25.50 -8.09
N GLU A 475 16.82 -26.19 -7.59
CA GLU A 475 16.59 -27.63 -7.88
C GLU A 475 16.26 -27.85 -9.37
N LEU A 476 15.54 -26.92 -10.02
CA LEU A 476 15.35 -26.94 -11.48
C LEU A 476 16.67 -26.77 -12.22
N ASN A 477 17.46 -25.76 -11.88
CA ASN A 477 18.77 -25.50 -12.49
C ASN A 477 19.75 -26.67 -12.28
N LEU A 478 19.75 -27.28 -11.09
CA LEU A 478 20.55 -28.46 -10.77
C LEU A 478 20.22 -29.65 -11.67
N ARG A 479 18.93 -29.89 -11.98
CA ARG A 479 18.51 -30.95 -12.92
C ARG A 479 18.94 -30.67 -14.36
N GLU A 480 18.95 -29.40 -14.78
CA GLU A 480 19.40 -29.01 -16.11
C GLU A 480 20.90 -29.25 -16.27
N LEU A 481 21.72 -28.81 -15.32
CA LEU A 481 23.17 -29.07 -15.32
C LEU A 481 23.50 -30.56 -15.25
N GLN A 482 22.79 -31.33 -14.42
CA GLN A 482 22.96 -32.79 -14.36
C GLN A 482 22.63 -33.47 -15.69
N ARG A 483 21.60 -32.99 -16.40
CA ARG A 483 21.25 -33.46 -17.75
C ARG A 483 22.37 -33.14 -18.74
N GLU A 484 22.92 -31.93 -18.71
CA GLU A 484 24.01 -31.53 -19.61
C GLU A 484 25.29 -32.34 -19.37
N VAL A 485 25.69 -32.58 -18.11
CA VAL A 485 26.82 -33.48 -17.79
C VAL A 485 26.59 -34.87 -18.37
N TYR A 486 25.40 -35.43 -18.18
CA TYR A 486 25.05 -36.75 -18.69
C TYR A 486 25.08 -36.81 -20.24
N GLU A 487 24.57 -35.78 -20.92
CA GLU A 487 24.61 -35.67 -22.38
C GLU A 487 26.04 -35.55 -22.91
N ARG A 488 26.89 -34.72 -22.30
CA ARG A 488 28.33 -34.60 -22.64
C ARG A 488 29.06 -35.94 -22.47
N GLN A 489 28.88 -36.62 -21.35
CA GLN A 489 29.46 -37.96 -21.11
C GLN A 489 28.97 -38.98 -22.14
N ARG A 490 27.70 -38.94 -22.52
CA ARG A 490 27.13 -39.85 -23.52
C ARG A 490 27.71 -39.57 -24.91
N GLN A 491 27.86 -38.31 -25.30
CA GLN A 491 28.51 -37.90 -26.55
C GLN A 491 29.97 -38.37 -26.61
N SER A 492 30.76 -38.15 -25.55
CA SER A 492 32.16 -38.63 -25.49
C SER A 492 32.28 -40.15 -25.55
N SER A 493 31.34 -40.88 -24.95
CA SER A 493 31.33 -42.35 -25.01
C SER A 493 30.97 -42.90 -26.41
N ASN A 494 30.15 -42.17 -27.16
CA ASN A 494 29.79 -42.55 -28.53
C ASN A 494 30.91 -42.23 -29.53
N SER A 495 31.57 -41.07 -29.41
CA SER A 495 32.71 -40.73 -30.28
C SER A 495 33.93 -41.63 -30.04
N ALA A 496 34.16 -42.06 -28.79
CA ALA A 496 35.17 -43.08 -28.49
C ALA A 496 34.86 -44.45 -29.12
N ARG A 497 33.58 -44.80 -29.27
CA ARG A 497 33.16 -46.05 -29.94
C ARG A 497 33.29 -45.99 -31.46
N THR A 498 32.95 -44.88 -32.09
CA THR A 498 33.11 -44.74 -33.56
C THR A 498 34.58 -44.65 -33.96
N ALA A 499 35.44 -44.05 -33.15
CA ALA A 499 36.89 -44.06 -33.40
C ALA A 499 37.51 -45.47 -33.37
N GLN A 500 36.90 -46.42 -32.64
CA GLN A 500 37.31 -47.83 -32.60
C GLN A 500 36.73 -48.70 -33.72
N SER A 501 35.72 -48.23 -34.48
CA SER A 501 35.18 -48.96 -35.64
C SER A 501 35.84 -48.60 -36.96
N ASP A 502 36.56 -47.48 -37.02
CA ASP A 502 37.22 -46.95 -38.23
C ASP A 502 38.76 -47.16 -38.22
N SER A 503 39.29 -48.01 -37.32
CA SER A 503 40.72 -48.34 -37.16
C SER A 503 41.04 -49.80 -37.53
#